data_AF-A0A3D0IBS1-F1
#
_entry.id   AF-A0A3D0IBS1-F1
#
_cell.length_a   1.000
_cell.length_b   1.000
_cell.length_c   1.000
_cell.angle_alpha   90.00
_cell.angle_beta   90.00
_cell.angle_gamma   90.00
#
_symmetry.space_group_name_H-M   'P 1'
#
loop_
_entity.id
_entity.type
_entity.pdbx_description
1 polymer ?
#
loop_
_entity_poly.entity_id
_entity_poly.type
_entity_poly.pdbx_seq_one_letter_code
_entity_poly.pdbx_strand_id
1 'polypeptide(L)' 'MGLVAKGHGGEGRGGKVASPTDWLLIWKTLDQFNRSIELANQYIGTLPPDDQKRLKALRPIERISAVTAHLNALLQ' A
#
# COMPACT_ATOMS: atom_id res chain seq x y z
N MET A 1 -9.46 -4.49 -57.53
CA MET A 1 -8.06 -4.09 -57.29
C MET A 1 -7.99 -3.46 -55.91
N GLY A 2 -7.36 -4.14 -54.96
CA GLY A 2 -7.26 -3.69 -53.58
C GLY A 2 -6.18 -2.63 -53.40
N LEU A 3 -6.45 -1.66 -52.53
CA LEU A 3 -5.44 -0.76 -51.98
C LEU A 3 -5.38 -1.00 -50.48
N VAL A 4 -4.27 -1.60 -50.10
CA VAL A 4 -3.90 -2.07 -48.76
C VAL A 4 -3.67 -0.85 -47.87
N ALA A 5 -4.46 -0.73 -46.79
CA ALA A 5 -4.16 0.19 -45.72
C ALA A 5 -2.91 -0.30 -44.97
N LYS A 6 -1.83 0.45 -45.17
CA LYS A 6 -0.53 0.36 -44.53
C LYS A 6 -0.68 0.23 -43.01
N GLY A 7 -0.37 -0.95 -42.48
CA GLY A 7 -0.30 -1.22 -41.05
C GLY A 7 0.72 -0.30 -40.38
N HIS A 8 0.25 0.51 -39.44
CA HIS A 8 1.11 1.11 -38.44
C HIS A 8 1.30 0.08 -37.32
N GLY A 9 2.42 -0.62 -37.39
CA GLY A 9 2.97 -1.38 -36.27
C GLY A 9 3.38 -0.42 -35.17
N GLY A 10 2.40 -0.01 -34.36
CA GLY A 10 2.66 0.50 -33.03
C GLY A 10 2.86 -0.69 -32.11
N GLU A 11 4.11 -1.04 -31.83
CA GLU A 11 4.48 -1.85 -30.67
C GLU A 11 4.14 -1.05 -29.39
N GLY A 12 2.84 -0.93 -29.11
CA GLY A 12 2.37 -0.55 -27.81
C GLY A 12 2.64 -1.72 -26.89
N ARG A 13 3.65 -1.59 -26.02
CA ARG A 13 3.83 -2.41 -24.82
C ARG A 13 2.45 -2.75 -24.27
N GLY A 14 2.04 -4.00 -24.49
CA GLY A 14 0.77 -4.54 -24.02
C GLY A 14 0.81 -4.66 -22.51
N GLY A 15 0.65 -3.51 -21.82
CA GLY A 15 0.30 -3.51 -20.42
C GLY A 15 -1.04 -4.19 -20.32
N LYS A 16 -1.06 -5.43 -19.82
CA LYS A 16 -2.30 -6.10 -19.44
C LYS A 16 -3.03 -5.14 -18.51
N VAL A 17 -4.10 -4.53 -19.00
CA VAL A 17 -4.99 -3.72 -18.17
C VAL A 17 -5.49 -4.67 -17.09
N ALA A 18 -5.22 -4.34 -15.82
CA ALA A 18 -5.67 -5.13 -14.69
C ALA A 18 -7.17 -5.42 -14.87
N SER A 19 -7.55 -6.69 -14.78
CA SER A 19 -8.96 -7.05 -14.91
C SER A 19 -9.77 -6.36 -13.80
N PRO A 20 -11.09 -6.19 -13.95
CA PRO A 20 -11.92 -5.64 -12.88
C PRO A 20 -11.74 -6.35 -11.52
N THR A 21 -11.49 -7.67 -11.56
CA THR A 21 -11.17 -8.47 -10.37
C THR A 21 -9.81 -8.11 -9.77
N ASP A 22 -8.78 -7.93 -10.61
CA ASP A 22 -7.46 -7.48 -10.15
C ASP A 22 -7.53 -6.08 -9.55
N TRP A 23 -8.31 -5.18 -10.15
CA TRP A 23 -8.53 -3.84 -9.61
C TRP A 23 -9.25 -3.85 -8.26
N LEU A 24 -10.25 -4.72 -8.09
CA LEU A 24 -10.92 -4.89 -6.82
C LEU A 24 -9.96 -5.40 -5.73
N LEU A 25 -9.09 -6.35 -6.09
CA LEU A 25 -8.07 -6.88 -5.17
C LEU A 25 -7.06 -5.80 -4.78
N ILE A 26 -6.55 -5.03 -5.75
CA ILE A 26 -5.64 -3.90 -5.51
C ILE A 26 -6.29 -2.88 -4.58
N TRP A 27 -7.54 -2.49 -4.87
CA TRP A 27 -8.26 -1.52 -4.05
C TRP A 27 -8.46 -2.01 -2.61
N LYS A 28 -8.90 -3.27 -2.43
CA LYS A 28 -9.05 -3.87 -1.08
C LYS A 28 -7.72 -3.89 -0.32
N THR A 29 -6.63 -4.20 -1.00
CA THR A 29 -5.29 -4.24 -0.41
C THR A 29 -4.86 -2.84 0.06
N LEU A 30 -5.10 -1.81 -0.75
CA LEU A 30 -4.80 -0.42 -0.40
C LEU A 30 -5.69 0.08 0.76
N ASP A 31 -6.98 -0.26 0.76
CA ASP A 31 -7.91 0.06 1.86
C ASP A 31 -7.45 -0.57 3.18
N GLN A 32 -7.07 -1.86 3.15
CA GLN A 32 -6.54 -2.54 4.34
C GLN A 32 -5.22 -1.93 4.83
N PHE A 33 -4.33 -1.54 3.90
CA PHE A 33 -3.10 -0.86 4.24
C PHE A 33 -3.36 0.49 4.93
N ASN A 34 -4.28 1.29 4.40
CA ASN A 34 -4.67 2.57 5.02
C ASN A 34 -5.24 2.39 6.43
N ARG A 35 -6.14 1.42 6.62
CA ARG A 35 -6.67 1.10 7.96
C ARG A 35 -5.59 0.69 8.94
N SER A 36 -4.58 -0.05 8.47
CA SER A 36 -3.43 -0.45 9.30
C SER A 36 -2.61 0.77 9.77
N ILE A 37 -2.45 1.78 8.91
CA ILE A 37 -1.79 3.04 9.28
C ILE A 37 -2.60 3.79 10.34
N GLU A 38 -3.92 3.87 10.17
CA GLU A 38 -4.81 4.54 11.14
C GLU A 38 -4.74 3.89 12.52
N LEU A 39 -4.83 2.56 12.58
CA LEU A 39 -4.71 1.80 13.83
C LEU A 39 -3.34 2.00 14.49
N ALA A 40 -2.26 1.96 13.71
CA ALA A 40 -0.92 2.24 14.22
C ALA A 40 -0.81 3.66 14.80
N ASN A 41 -1.41 4.65 14.14
CA ASN A 41 -1.41 6.04 14.64
C ASN A 41 -2.22 6.20 15.93
N GLN A 42 -3.37 5.53 16.03
CA GLN A 42 -4.19 5.53 17.25
C GLN A 42 -3.40 4.92 18.42
N TYR A 43 -2.76 3.77 18.20
CA TYR A 43 -1.91 3.15 19.20
C TYR A 43 -0.74 4.03 19.62
N ILE A 44 -0.05 4.66 18.67
CA ILE A 44 1.03 5.60 18.98
C ILE A 44 0.52 6.73 19.85
N GLY A 45 -0.70 7.22 19.63
CA GLY A 45 -1.33 8.24 20.48
C GLY A 45 -1.42 7.88 21.97
N THR A 46 -1.35 6.60 22.33
CA THR A 46 -1.39 6.14 23.73
C THR A 46 -0.01 5.96 24.36
N LEU A 47 1.08 6.12 23.59
CA LEU A 47 2.45 5.96 24.07
C LEU A 47 3.03 7.24 24.68
N PRO A 48 4.13 7.18 25.45
CA PRO A 48 4.84 8.35 25.95
C PRO A 48 5.27 9.33 24.84
N PRO A 49 5.37 10.65 25.12
CA PRO A 49 5.68 11.66 24.11
C PRO A 49 6.96 11.41 23.30
N ASP A 50 8.01 10.89 23.93
CA ASP A 50 9.27 10.57 23.26
C ASP A 50 9.12 9.44 22.24
N ASP A 51 8.38 8.39 22.60
CA ASP A 51 8.06 7.28 21.69
C ASP A 51 7.14 7.73 20.56
N GLN A 52 6.18 8.60 20.84
CA GLN A 52 5.35 9.21 19.80
C GLN A 52 6.19 9.96 18.78
N LYS A 53 7.11 10.81 19.24
CA LYS A 53 7.98 11.60 18.38
C LYS A 53 8.85 10.69 17.51
N ARG A 54 9.43 9.64 18.11
CA ARG A 54 10.27 8.66 17.40
C ARG A 54 9.48 7.90 16.33
N LEU A 55 8.30 7.38 16.66
CA LEU A 55 7.47 6.58 15.75
C LEU A 55 6.78 7.42 14.66
N LYS A 56 6.43 8.68 14.94
CA LYS A 56 5.88 9.61 13.95
C LYS A 56 6.91 10.07 12.92
N ALA A 57 8.21 9.99 13.21
CA ALA A 57 9.28 10.27 12.25
C ALA A 57 9.49 9.15 11.22
N LEU A 58 8.98 7.94 11.49
CA LEU A 58 9.09 6.80 10.58
C LEU A 58 8.11 6.90 9.41
N ARG A 59 8.47 6.26 8.28
CA ARG A 59 7.54 6.07 7.15
C ARG A 59 6.37 5.19 7.60
N PRO A 60 5.18 5.30 6.97
CA PRO A 60 3.99 4.56 7.41
C PRO A 60 4.20 3.06 7.55
N ILE A 61 4.93 2.43 6.62
CA ILE A 61 5.19 0.99 6.66
C ILE A 61 6.13 0.58 7.80
N GLU A 62 7.15 1.40 8.09
CA GLU A 62 8.09 1.20 9.19
C GLU A 62 7.39 1.40 10.54
N ARG A 63 6.47 2.36 10.59
CA ARG A 63 5.63 2.63 11.76
C ARG A 63 4.74 1.44 12.10
N ILE A 64 4.05 0.86 11.11
CA ILE A 64 3.24 -0.34 11.31
C ILE A 64 4.11 -1.47 11.86
N SER A 65 5.25 -1.75 11.23
CA SER A 65 6.18 -2.81 11.67
C SER A 65 6.65 -2.61 13.12
N ALA A 66 7.06 -1.39 13.48
CA ALA A 66 7.52 -1.06 14.83
C ALA A 66 6.40 -1.21 15.87
N VAL A 67 5.17 -0.79 15.55
CA VAL A 67 4.00 -0.97 16.43
C VAL A 67 3.68 -2.45 16.62
N THR A 68 3.68 -3.24 15.56
CA THR A 68 3.45 -4.69 15.63
C THR A 68 4.51 -5.38 16.49
N ALA A 69 5.79 -5.04 16.32
CA ALA A 69 6.88 -5.59 17.13
C ALA A 69 6.71 -5.25 18.62
N HIS A 70 6.34 -4.00 18.92
CA HIS A 70 6.08 -3.55 20.29
C HIS A 70 4.89 -4.27 20.93
N LEU A 71 3.78 -4.42 20.21
CA LEU A 71 2.60 -5.16 20.68
C LEU A 71 2.92 -6.63 20.95
N ASN A 72 3.67 -7.29 20.06
CA ASN A 72 4.09 -8.68 20.25
C ASN A 72 4.96 -8.86 21.49
N ALA A 73 5.85 -7.90 21.78
CA ALA A 73 6.69 -7.92 22.98
C ALA A 73 5.88 -7.83 24.29
N LEU A 74 4.66 -7.26 24.26
CA LEU A 74 3.77 -7.18 25.42
C LEU A 74 2.95 -8.45 25.67
N LEU A 75 2.89 -9.35 24.68
CA LEU A 75 2.13 -10.61 24.75
C LEU A 75 2.99 -11.81 25.17
N GLN A 76 4.30 -11.60 25.34
CA GLN A 76 5.27 -12.59 25.82
C GLN A 76 5.49 -12.43 27.33
#